data_AF-A0A9P6G0R5-F1
#
_entry.id   AF-A0A9P6G0R5-F1
#
_cell.length_a   1.000
_cell.length_b   1.000
_cell.length_c   1.000
_cell.angle_alpha   90.00
_cell.angle_beta   90.00
_cell.angle_gamma   90.00
#
_symmetry.space_group_name_H-M   'P 1'
#
loop_
_entity.id
_entity.type
_entity.pdbx_description
1 polymer ?
#
loop_
_entity_poly.entity_id
_entity_poly.type
_entity_poly.pdbx_seq_one_letter_code
_entity_poly.pdbx_strand_id
1 'polypeptide(L)'
;MSHNDDAIAALQHQLAAMAKKLAKLTQDSTHNKDPQIKDPIQVRTFNPSEEERDRYPPIWPSDPDSFYRNEITDDNFWEQFRPYPKNSKMQYEPPKTTSTVKLNSFQKSHESNLRSIQKRLVNLTRPIDLFLHQIWSMEERDSINAEDMVEICSNLATLMRDHLAGTAGKVQSMRLEVIRQSKGTTYKRHHQSGARQG
;
A
#
# COMPACT_ATOMS: atom_id res chain seq x y z
N MET A 1 30.23 -36.96 40.63
CA MET A 1 28.94 -36.99 39.90
C MET A 1 28.01 -35.82 40.24
N SER A 2 28.14 -35.15 41.40
CA SER A 2 27.18 -34.09 41.80
C SER A 2 27.27 -32.75 41.02
N HIS A 3 28.39 -32.44 40.35
CA HIS A 3 28.56 -31.13 39.71
C HIS A 3 27.74 -30.95 38.41
N ASN A 4 27.44 -32.06 37.72
CA ASN A 4 26.61 -32.04 36.51
C ASN A 4 25.13 -31.88 36.84
N ASP A 5 24.68 -32.41 37.98
CA ASP A 5 23.28 -32.31 38.41
C ASP A 5 22.92 -30.87 38.81
N ASP A 6 23.85 -30.16 39.45
CA ASP A 6 23.70 -28.74 39.80
C ASP A 6 23.60 -27.85 38.55
N ALA A 7 24.40 -28.15 37.51
CA ALA A 7 24.37 -27.42 36.25
C ALA A 7 23.06 -27.66 35.48
N ILE A 8 22.54 -28.89 35.51
CA ILE A 8 21.25 -29.24 34.89
C ILE A 8 20.10 -28.52 35.61
N ALA A 9 20.12 -28.48 36.94
CA ALA A 9 19.12 -27.77 37.73
C ALA A 9 19.14 -26.25 37.45
N ALA A 10 20.33 -25.65 37.32
CA ALA A 10 20.47 -24.24 36.96
C ALA A 10 19.90 -23.92 35.56
N LEU A 11 20.14 -24.79 34.57
CA LEU A 11 19.59 -24.65 33.22
C LEU A 11 18.06 -24.79 33.19
N GLN A 12 17.50 -25.74 33.94
CA GLN A 12 16.05 -25.90 34.07
C GLN A 12 15.39 -24.66 34.69
N HIS A 13 16.03 -24.07 35.71
CA HIS A 13 15.55 -22.85 36.32
C HIS A 13 15.60 -21.65 35.35
N GLN A 14 16.66 -21.52 34.56
CA GLN A 14 16.75 -20.48 33.52
C GLN A 14 15.70 -20.65 32.42
N LEU A 15 15.45 -21.89 31.97
CA LEU A 15 14.39 -22.18 31.00
C LEU A 15 13.00 -21.82 31.55
N ALA A 16 12.71 -22.16 32.80
CA ALA A 16 11.45 -21.80 33.45
C ALA A 16 11.28 -20.28 33.57
N ALA A 17 12.35 -19.55 33.91
CA ALA A 17 12.34 -18.09 33.98
C ALA A 17 12.11 -17.45 32.60
N MET A 18 12.75 -17.97 31.55
CA MET A 18 12.54 -17.49 30.17
C MET A 18 11.12 -17.78 29.68
N ALA A 19 10.57 -18.97 29.95
CA ALA A 19 9.20 -19.32 29.60
C ALA A 19 8.19 -18.37 30.27
N LYS A 20 8.40 -18.04 31.55
CA LYS A 20 7.55 -17.09 32.28
C LYS A 20 7.65 -15.67 31.72
N LYS A 21 8.84 -15.25 31.31
CA LYS A 21 9.05 -13.93 30.69
C LYS A 21 8.39 -13.83 29.30
N LEU A 22 8.47 -14.90 28.50
CA LEU A 22 7.76 -15.00 27.22
C LEU A 22 6.24 -14.95 27.41
N ALA A 23 5.69 -15.72 28.37
CA ALA A 23 4.27 -15.70 28.68
C ALA A 23 3.77 -14.30 29.07
N LYS A 24 4.56 -13.57 29.87
CA LYS A 24 4.26 -12.18 30.26
C LYS A 24 4.32 -11.23 29.07
N LEU A 25 5.34 -11.32 28.22
CA LEU A 25 5.47 -10.52 26.99
C LEU A 25 4.29 -10.76 26.02
N THR A 26 3.85 -12.02 25.86
CA THR A 26 2.69 -12.34 25.03
C THR A 26 1.38 -11.79 25.61
N GLN A 27 1.28 -11.73 26.94
CA GLN A 27 0.09 -11.21 27.63
C GLN A 27 0.04 -9.67 27.63
N ASP A 28 1.19 -9.00 27.76
CA ASP A 28 1.28 -7.54 27.65
C ASP A 28 1.01 -7.07 26.19
N SER A 29 1.39 -7.89 25.20
CA SER A 29 1.11 -7.62 23.79
C SER A 29 -0.38 -7.76 23.42
N THR A 30 -1.19 -8.48 24.20
CA THR A 30 -2.64 -8.55 23.99
C THR A 30 -3.41 -7.48 24.74
N HIS A 31 -2.85 -6.92 25.82
CA HIS A 31 -3.50 -5.89 26.64
C HIS A 31 -3.31 -4.46 26.10
N ASN A 32 -2.34 -4.24 25.22
CA ASN A 32 -2.04 -2.93 24.62
C ASN A 32 -2.51 -2.83 23.15
N LYS A 33 -3.65 -3.44 22.82
CA LYS A 33 -4.29 -3.27 21.51
C LYS A 33 -5.18 -2.04 21.57
N ASP A 34 -4.79 -0.99 20.85
CA ASP A 34 -5.68 0.13 20.55
C ASP A 34 -7.00 -0.44 20.02
N PRO A 35 -8.17 -0.08 20.59
CA PRO A 35 -9.46 -0.60 20.15
C PRO A 35 -9.77 -0.32 18.66
N GLN A 36 -9.00 0.53 17.98
CA GLN A 36 -9.09 0.74 16.53
C GLN A 36 -8.25 -0.24 15.69
N ILE A 37 -7.31 -0.98 16.29
CA ILE A 37 -6.50 -1.98 15.60
C ILE A 37 -7.23 -3.32 15.66
N LYS A 38 -7.99 -3.62 14.60
CA LYS A 38 -8.55 -4.96 14.38
C LYS A 38 -7.40 -5.95 14.23
N ASP A 39 -7.53 -7.14 14.83
CA ASP A 39 -6.58 -8.23 14.66
C ASP A 39 -6.27 -8.44 13.17
N PRO A 40 -5.00 -8.58 12.77
CA PRO A 40 -4.64 -8.73 11.38
C PRO A 40 -5.35 -9.96 10.81
N ILE A 41 -6.13 -9.75 9.75
CA ILE A 41 -6.71 -10.81 8.93
C ILE A 41 -5.58 -11.78 8.61
N GLN A 42 -5.80 -13.08 8.78
CA GLN A 42 -4.80 -14.10 8.51
C GLN A 42 -4.41 -14.02 7.02
N VAL A 43 -3.30 -13.34 6.73
CA VAL A 43 -2.81 -13.14 5.37
C VAL A 43 -2.22 -14.46 4.90
N ARG A 44 -2.74 -15.03 3.81
CA ARG A 44 -2.07 -16.13 3.14
C ARG A 44 -0.79 -15.59 2.51
N THR A 45 0.37 -16.05 2.98
CA THR A 45 1.67 -15.65 2.44
C THR A 45 1.96 -16.44 1.16
N PHE A 46 2.28 -15.74 0.09
CA PHE A 46 2.79 -16.32 -1.15
C PHE A 46 4.31 -16.19 -1.18
N ASN A 47 5.01 -17.31 -1.42
CA ASN A 47 6.48 -17.35 -1.49
C ASN A 47 6.87 -17.84 -2.90
N PRO A 48 7.27 -16.96 -3.82
CA PRO A 48 7.65 -17.35 -5.16
C PRO A 48 8.93 -18.18 -5.15
N SER A 49 8.98 -19.20 -6.00
CA SER A 49 10.17 -20.01 -6.28
C SER A 49 11.22 -19.23 -7.10
N GLU A 50 12.45 -19.73 -7.15
CA GLU A 50 13.51 -19.16 -7.98
C GLU A 50 13.17 -19.25 -9.48
N GLU A 51 12.54 -20.33 -9.93
CA GLU A 51 12.07 -20.46 -11.32
C GLU A 51 11.02 -19.39 -11.68
N GLU A 52 10.09 -19.10 -10.77
CA GLU A 52 9.11 -18.02 -10.95
C GLU A 52 9.78 -16.64 -10.97
N ARG A 53 10.83 -16.44 -10.18
CA ARG A 53 11.64 -15.22 -10.20
C ARG A 53 12.37 -15.07 -11.53
N ASP A 54 12.98 -16.11 -12.06
CA ASP A 54 13.70 -16.04 -13.33
C ASP A 54 12.76 -15.73 -14.50
N ARG A 55 11.53 -16.25 -14.44
CA ARG A 55 10.48 -15.94 -15.43
C ARG A 55 9.86 -14.56 -15.24
N TYR A 56 9.71 -14.10 -14.01
CA TYR A 56 9.13 -12.79 -13.69
C TYR A 56 9.98 -12.07 -12.63
N PRO A 57 11.13 -11.47 -13.01
CA PRO A 57 12.03 -10.81 -12.07
C PRO A 57 11.38 -9.78 -11.14
N PRO A 58 10.37 -9.00 -11.58
CA PRO A 58 9.70 -8.05 -10.69
C PRO A 58 9.04 -8.71 -9.48
N ILE A 59 8.71 -10.02 -9.50
CA ILE A 59 8.06 -10.73 -8.39
C ILE A 59 8.84 -10.61 -7.08
N TRP A 60 10.16 -10.48 -7.17
CA TRP A 60 11.08 -10.35 -6.06
C TRP A 60 11.88 -9.05 -6.19
N PRO A 61 11.29 -7.89 -5.82
CA PRO A 61 11.98 -6.62 -5.94
C PRO A 61 13.17 -6.58 -4.97
N SER A 62 14.33 -6.12 -5.45
CA SER A 62 15.54 -5.97 -4.63
C SER A 62 15.38 -4.96 -3.48
N ASP A 63 14.51 -3.97 -3.67
CA ASP A 63 14.12 -2.99 -2.65
C ASP A 63 12.59 -2.89 -2.59
N PRO A 64 11.91 -3.66 -1.73
CA PRO A 64 10.47 -3.59 -1.57
C PRO A 64 9.95 -2.22 -1.11
N ASP A 65 10.76 -1.45 -0.38
CA ASP A 65 10.37 -0.12 0.10
C ASP A 65 10.42 0.92 -1.02
N SER A 66 11.30 0.74 -2.01
CA SER A 66 11.33 1.60 -3.21
C SER A 66 10.03 1.56 -4.00
N PHE A 67 9.30 0.45 -3.93
CA PHE A 67 8.06 0.22 -4.65
C PHE A 67 7.03 1.32 -4.39
N TYR A 68 6.96 1.84 -3.16
CA TYR A 68 6.02 2.89 -2.77
C TYR A 68 6.64 4.30 -2.75
N ARG A 69 7.93 4.44 -3.05
CA ARG A 69 8.65 5.72 -2.98
C ARG A 69 8.78 6.41 -4.33
N ASN A 70 8.70 5.65 -5.42
CA ASN A 70 8.81 6.20 -6.76
C ASN A 70 7.48 6.85 -7.16
N GLU A 71 7.39 8.18 -6.99
CA GLU A 71 6.28 8.94 -7.55
C GLU A 71 6.39 8.90 -9.08
N ILE A 72 5.46 8.22 -9.73
CA ILE A 72 5.27 8.35 -11.18
C ILE A 72 4.55 9.67 -11.41
N THR A 73 5.20 10.57 -12.15
CA THR A 73 4.62 11.84 -12.59
C THR A 73 3.30 11.58 -13.33
N ASP A 74 2.37 12.54 -13.29
CA ASP A 74 1.12 12.42 -14.04
C ASP A 74 1.42 12.16 -15.53
N ASP A 75 2.41 12.82 -16.11
CA ASP A 75 2.78 12.64 -17.52
C ASP A 75 3.25 11.22 -17.83
N ASN A 76 4.18 10.67 -17.05
CA ASN A 76 4.67 9.29 -17.26
C ASN A 76 3.55 8.26 -17.04
N PHE A 77 2.68 8.51 -16.04
CA PHE A 77 1.50 7.69 -15.81
C PHE A 77 0.60 7.72 -17.06
N TRP A 78 0.28 8.90 -17.58
CA TRP A 78 -0.60 9.04 -18.73
C TRP A 78 -0.01 8.50 -20.02
N GLU A 79 1.31 8.61 -20.23
CA GLU A 79 2.02 8.00 -21.36
C GLU A 79 1.84 6.49 -21.38
N GLN A 80 2.00 5.84 -20.24
CA GLN A 80 1.73 4.40 -20.11
C GLN A 80 0.27 4.06 -20.42
N PHE A 81 -0.70 4.95 -20.16
CA PHE A 81 -2.12 4.71 -20.47
C PHE A 81 -2.54 5.01 -21.91
N ARG A 82 -1.70 5.64 -22.73
CA ARG A 82 -2.07 6.00 -24.12
C ARG A 82 -2.36 4.79 -25.01
N PRO A 83 -1.59 3.68 -24.94
CA PRO A 83 -1.83 2.51 -25.79
C PRO A 83 -3.12 1.76 -25.45
N TYR A 84 -3.58 1.82 -24.21
CA TYR A 84 -4.79 1.13 -23.78
C TYR A 84 -6.02 1.86 -24.31
N PRO A 85 -6.98 1.20 -24.96
CA PRO A 85 -8.22 1.87 -25.36
C PRO A 85 -8.99 2.36 -24.13
N LYS A 86 -9.76 3.44 -24.29
CA LYS A 86 -10.73 3.86 -23.27
C LYS A 86 -12.00 3.04 -23.46
N ASN A 87 -12.54 2.50 -22.38
CA ASN A 87 -13.87 1.92 -22.39
C ASN A 87 -14.90 3.05 -22.60
N SER A 88 -15.47 3.14 -23.80
CA SER A 88 -16.40 4.21 -24.18
C SER A 88 -17.70 4.19 -23.37
N LYS A 89 -18.01 3.05 -22.74
CA LYS A 89 -19.18 2.85 -21.86
C LYS A 89 -18.87 3.24 -20.41
N MET A 90 -17.60 3.29 -20.02
CA MET A 90 -17.19 3.68 -18.67
C MET A 90 -16.71 5.13 -18.63
N GLN A 91 -17.67 6.06 -18.72
CA GLN A 91 -17.41 7.51 -18.62
C GLN A 91 -17.49 7.97 -17.18
N TYR A 92 -16.56 7.49 -16.35
CA TYR A 92 -16.48 7.98 -14.97
C TYR A 92 -15.83 9.36 -14.92
N GLU A 93 -16.56 10.32 -14.39
CA GLU A 93 -16.02 11.56 -13.89
C GLU A 93 -16.22 11.61 -12.36
N PRO A 94 -15.17 11.87 -11.58
CA PRO A 94 -15.32 12.00 -10.14
C PRO A 94 -16.37 13.06 -9.79
N PRO A 95 -17.26 12.77 -8.83
CA PRO A 95 -18.29 13.71 -8.39
C PRO A 95 -17.68 15.07 -8.04
N LYS A 96 -18.33 16.16 -8.47
CA LYS A 96 -17.94 17.50 -8.03
C LYS A 96 -18.43 17.69 -6.60
N THR A 97 -17.61 18.34 -5.77
CA THR A 97 -18.07 18.81 -4.45
C THR A 97 -19.23 19.78 -4.61
N THR A 98 -20.20 19.71 -3.69
CA THR A 98 -21.38 20.56 -3.72
C THR A 98 -20.98 22.03 -3.58
N SER A 99 -21.56 22.90 -4.43
CA SER A 99 -21.28 24.35 -4.43
C SER A 99 -21.67 25.06 -3.14
N THR A 100 -22.40 24.37 -2.27
CA THR A 100 -22.83 24.86 -0.95
C THR A 100 -21.70 24.89 0.08
N VAL A 101 -20.60 24.16 -0.14
CA VAL A 101 -19.47 24.13 0.81
C VAL A 101 -18.34 25.04 0.34
N LYS A 102 -18.09 26.13 1.07
CA LYS A 102 -16.92 27.00 0.83
C LYS A 102 -15.66 26.36 1.41
N LEU A 103 -14.91 25.67 0.56
CA LEU A 103 -13.62 25.10 0.93
C LEU A 103 -12.53 26.20 1.01
N ASN A 104 -11.66 26.12 2.02
CA ASN A 104 -10.45 26.92 2.07
C ASN A 104 -9.39 26.42 1.05
N SER A 105 -8.30 27.17 0.86
CA SER A 105 -7.28 26.82 -0.15
C SER A 105 -6.66 25.43 0.05
N PHE A 106 -6.40 25.07 1.31
CA PHE A 106 -5.90 23.75 1.69
C PHE A 106 -6.88 22.63 1.30
N GLN A 107 -8.16 22.78 1.67
CA GLN A 107 -9.21 21.82 1.36
C GLN A 107 -9.45 21.69 -0.15
N LYS A 108 -9.37 22.79 -0.91
CA LYS A 108 -9.44 22.75 -2.38
C LYS A 108 -8.29 21.95 -2.99
N SER A 109 -7.06 22.17 -2.51
CA SER A 109 -5.88 21.43 -2.95
C SER A 109 -6.01 19.94 -2.62
N HIS A 110 -6.39 19.62 -1.38
CA HIS A 110 -6.58 18.24 -0.95
C HIS A 110 -7.70 17.55 -1.75
N GLU A 111 -8.79 18.24 -2.07
CA GLU A 111 -9.84 17.66 -2.88
C GLU A 111 -9.41 17.46 -4.34
N SER A 112 -8.72 18.42 -4.95
CA SER A 112 -8.14 18.22 -6.29
C SER A 112 -7.25 16.98 -6.35
N ASN A 113 -6.48 16.76 -5.29
CA ASN A 113 -5.61 15.61 -5.10
C ASN A 113 -6.39 14.28 -4.99
N LEU A 114 -7.43 14.22 -4.16
CA LEU A 114 -8.30 13.04 -4.05
C LEU A 114 -8.99 12.73 -5.38
N ARG A 115 -9.48 13.76 -6.06
CA ARG A 115 -10.07 13.66 -7.39
C ARG A 115 -9.08 13.11 -8.42
N SER A 116 -7.81 13.50 -8.35
CA SER A 116 -6.75 12.94 -9.20
C SER A 116 -6.53 11.44 -8.93
N ILE A 117 -6.47 11.03 -7.65
CA ILE A 117 -6.38 9.60 -7.27
C ILE A 117 -7.57 8.82 -7.83
N GLN A 118 -8.79 9.32 -7.68
CA GLN A 118 -9.99 8.65 -8.21
C GLN A 118 -9.89 8.44 -9.73
N LYS A 119 -9.42 9.45 -10.47
CA LYS A 119 -9.18 9.29 -11.92
C LYS A 119 -8.12 8.24 -12.22
N ARG A 120 -7.00 8.22 -11.47
CA ARG A 120 -5.95 7.21 -11.63
C ARG A 120 -6.49 5.79 -11.38
N LEU A 121 -7.23 5.60 -10.29
CA LEU A 121 -7.84 4.31 -9.92
C LEU A 121 -8.83 3.80 -10.97
N VAL A 122 -9.63 4.68 -11.56
CA VAL A 122 -10.52 4.27 -12.65
C VAL A 122 -9.73 3.91 -13.90
N ASN A 123 -8.68 4.65 -14.23
CA ASN A 123 -7.88 4.33 -15.41
C ASN A 123 -7.14 2.99 -15.29
N LEU A 124 -6.80 2.54 -14.07
CA LEU A 124 -6.25 1.19 -13.82
C LEU A 124 -7.13 0.05 -14.35
N THR A 125 -8.43 0.28 -14.54
CA THR A 125 -9.31 -0.74 -15.13
C THR A 125 -9.06 -0.98 -16.62
N ARG A 126 -8.43 -0.03 -17.33
CA ARG A 126 -8.21 -0.13 -18.79
C ARG A 126 -7.27 -1.30 -19.17
N PRO A 127 -6.11 -1.50 -18.50
CA PRO A 127 -5.31 -2.70 -18.68
C PRO A 127 -6.08 -3.99 -18.42
N ILE A 128 -6.98 -4.01 -17.42
CA ILE A 128 -7.79 -5.18 -17.08
C ILE A 128 -8.81 -5.48 -18.19
N ASP A 129 -9.52 -4.45 -18.67
CA ASP A 129 -10.47 -4.56 -19.77
C ASP A 129 -9.78 -5.03 -21.06
N LEU A 130 -8.59 -4.48 -21.37
CA LEU A 130 -7.81 -4.90 -22.53
C LEU A 130 -7.32 -6.35 -22.40
N PHE A 131 -6.83 -6.74 -21.23
CA PHE A 131 -6.43 -8.11 -20.95
C PHE A 131 -7.58 -9.09 -21.24
N LEU A 132 -8.76 -8.85 -20.67
CA LEU A 132 -9.93 -9.71 -20.92
C LEU A 132 -10.30 -9.77 -22.41
N HIS A 133 -10.26 -8.64 -23.11
CA HIS A 133 -10.50 -8.59 -24.54
C HIS A 133 -9.48 -9.42 -25.33
N GLN A 134 -8.20 -9.35 -24.98
CA GLN A 134 -7.14 -10.14 -25.61
C GLN A 134 -7.36 -11.65 -25.37
N ILE A 135 -7.73 -12.05 -24.16
CA ILE A 135 -8.03 -13.45 -23.83
C ILE A 135 -9.20 -13.98 -24.68
N TRP A 136 -10.33 -13.27 -24.74
CA TRP A 136 -11.48 -13.70 -25.55
C TRP A 136 -11.16 -13.74 -27.05
N SER A 137 -10.36 -12.79 -27.53
CA SER A 137 -9.93 -12.77 -28.95
C SER A 137 -9.01 -13.94 -29.32
N MET A 138 -8.37 -14.57 -28.33
CA MET A 138 -7.56 -15.78 -28.53
C MET A 138 -8.40 -17.06 -28.47
N GLU A 139 -9.44 -17.09 -27.64
CA GLU A 139 -10.41 -18.18 -27.61
C GLU A 139 -11.09 -18.36 -28.98
N GLU A 140 -11.45 -17.27 -29.65
CA GLU A 140 -12.05 -17.29 -31.00
C GLU A 140 -11.11 -17.83 -32.11
N ARG A 141 -9.80 -17.95 -31.84
CA ARG A 141 -8.80 -18.40 -32.84
C ARG A 141 -8.46 -19.89 -32.75
N ASP A 142 -9.09 -20.65 -31.85
CA ASP A 142 -8.80 -22.08 -31.58
C ASP A 142 -7.31 -22.39 -31.31
N SER A 143 -6.49 -21.39 -30.99
CA SER A 143 -5.08 -21.56 -30.67
C SER A 143 -4.65 -20.55 -29.60
N ILE A 144 -4.54 -21.03 -28.36
CA ILE A 144 -3.87 -20.33 -27.28
C ILE A 144 -2.48 -20.94 -27.15
N ASN A 145 -1.43 -20.25 -27.61
CA ASN A 145 -0.06 -20.64 -27.28
C ASN A 145 0.22 -20.23 -25.82
N ALA A 146 0.91 -21.10 -25.07
CA ALA A 146 1.33 -20.82 -23.71
C ALA A 146 2.24 -19.58 -23.64
N GLU A 147 3.07 -19.34 -24.65
CA GLU A 147 3.96 -18.18 -24.72
C GLU A 147 3.17 -16.87 -24.80
N ASP A 148 2.17 -16.79 -25.67
CA ASP A 148 1.31 -15.60 -25.82
C ASP A 148 0.56 -15.30 -24.51
N MET A 149 0.10 -16.35 -23.81
CA MET A 149 -0.55 -16.21 -22.51
C MET A 149 0.40 -15.70 -21.43
N VAL A 150 1.62 -16.22 -21.40
CA VAL A 150 2.65 -15.77 -20.46
C VAL A 150 2.99 -14.30 -20.72
N GLU A 151 3.14 -13.90 -21.98
CA GLU A 151 3.41 -12.51 -22.35
C GLU A 151 2.28 -11.57 -21.90
N ILE A 152 1.02 -11.88 -22.24
CA ILE A 152 -0.13 -11.06 -21.86
C ILE A 152 -0.26 -10.96 -20.33
N CYS A 153 -0.12 -12.06 -19.61
CA CYS A 153 -0.20 -12.07 -18.16
C CYS A 153 0.95 -11.27 -17.50
N SER A 154 2.17 -11.39 -18.04
CA SER A 154 3.35 -10.69 -17.51
C SER A 154 3.25 -9.19 -17.75
N ASN A 155 2.76 -8.79 -18.92
CA ASN A 155 2.50 -7.39 -19.25
C ASN A 155 1.45 -6.81 -18.30
N LEU A 156 0.31 -7.47 -18.12
CA LEU A 156 -0.72 -7.04 -17.17
C LEU A 156 -0.15 -6.90 -15.75
N ALA A 157 0.57 -7.92 -15.27
CA ALA A 157 1.12 -7.93 -13.92
C ALA A 157 2.12 -6.79 -13.69
N THR A 158 2.99 -6.52 -14.66
CA THR A 158 3.98 -5.43 -14.61
C THR A 158 3.29 -4.07 -14.57
N LEU A 159 2.35 -3.83 -15.48
CA LEU A 159 1.62 -2.56 -15.56
C LEU A 159 0.82 -2.28 -14.29
N MET A 160 0.08 -3.28 -13.81
CA MET A 160 -0.70 -3.16 -12.58
C MET A 160 0.21 -2.83 -11.40
N ARG A 161 1.36 -3.51 -11.31
CA ARG A 161 2.38 -3.28 -10.28
C ARG A 161 2.92 -1.85 -10.34
N ASP A 162 3.35 -1.37 -11.49
CA ASP A 162 3.90 -0.03 -11.67
C ASP A 162 2.87 1.06 -11.37
N HIS A 163 1.64 0.90 -11.84
CA HIS A 163 0.60 1.90 -11.63
C HIS A 163 0.10 1.95 -10.18
N LEU A 164 0.01 0.80 -9.49
CA LEU A 164 -0.30 0.75 -8.07
C LEU A 164 0.82 1.40 -7.25
N ALA A 165 2.08 1.12 -7.58
CA ALA A 165 3.25 1.80 -7.02
C ALA A 165 3.16 3.32 -7.20
N GLY A 166 2.94 3.78 -8.43
CA GLY A 166 2.84 5.21 -8.72
C GLY A 166 1.67 5.90 -7.99
N THR A 167 0.53 5.22 -7.85
CA THR A 167 -0.62 5.74 -7.10
C THR A 167 -0.31 5.81 -5.60
N ALA A 168 0.32 4.78 -5.04
CA ALA A 168 0.72 4.76 -3.65
C ALA A 168 1.82 5.79 -3.35
N GLY A 169 2.79 5.96 -4.25
CA GLY A 169 3.80 7.02 -4.19
C GLY A 169 3.15 8.40 -4.18
N LYS A 170 2.13 8.63 -5.02
CA LYS A 170 1.36 9.88 -4.97
C LYS A 170 0.71 10.09 -3.61
N VAL A 171 0.04 9.07 -3.07
CA VAL A 171 -0.56 9.08 -1.73
C VAL A 171 0.47 9.45 -0.67
N GLN A 172 1.66 8.87 -0.75
CA GLN A 172 2.74 9.16 0.19
C GLN A 172 3.23 10.61 0.06
N SER A 173 3.44 11.13 -1.15
CA SER A 173 3.80 12.53 -1.38
C SER A 173 2.75 13.49 -0.78
N MET A 174 1.46 13.18 -0.96
CA MET A 174 0.37 13.97 -0.37
C MET A 174 0.38 13.93 1.16
N ARG A 175 0.62 12.76 1.77
CA ARG A 175 0.74 12.63 3.23
C ARG A 175 1.90 13.45 3.78
N LEU A 176 3.05 13.39 3.10
CA LEU A 176 4.23 14.17 3.48
C LEU A 176 3.97 15.68 3.37
N GLU A 177 3.24 16.12 2.36
CA GLU A 177 2.86 17.53 2.18
C GLU A 177 1.94 18.02 3.32
N VAL A 178 0.93 17.22 3.70
CA VAL A 178 0.07 17.53 4.86
C VAL A 178 0.90 17.66 6.15
N ILE A 179 1.88 16.78 6.35
CA ILE A 179 2.78 16.84 7.52
C ILE A 179 3.69 18.07 7.48
N ARG A 180 4.22 18.45 6.31
CA ARG A 180 5.06 19.65 6.17
C ARG A 180 4.27 20.91 6.51
N GLN A 181 3.04 21.00 6.00
CA GLN A 181 2.16 22.13 6.27
C GLN A 181 1.73 22.18 7.74
N SER A 182 1.47 21.03 8.37
CA SER A 182 1.11 20.98 9.79
C SER A 182 2.26 21.34 10.73
N LYS A 183 3.51 20.98 10.38
CA LYS A 183 4.71 21.39 11.12
C LYS A 183 5.05 22.87 10.96
N GLY A 184 4.60 23.52 9.87
CA GLY A 184 4.64 24.98 9.70
C GLY A 184 3.57 25.72 10.51
N THR A 185 2.49 25.04 10.89
CA THR A 185 1.45 25.56 11.80
C THR A 185 1.69 25.09 13.23
N THR A 186 2.70 25.65 13.89
CA THR A 186 2.80 25.53 15.36
C THR A 186 1.54 26.13 15.96
N TYR A 187 0.69 25.30 16.56
CA TYR A 187 -0.43 25.75 17.38
C TYR A 187 0.11 26.74 18.43
N LYS A 188 -0.22 28.03 18.31
CA LYS A 188 -0.16 28.94 19.45
C LYS A 188 -1.17 28.40 20.46
N ARG A 189 -0.69 27.58 21.40
CA ARG A 189 -1.41 27.35 22.66
C ARG A 189 -1.70 28.73 23.21
N HIS A 190 -2.99 29.07 23.34
CA HIS A 190 -3.41 30.29 24.01
C HIS A 190 -2.72 30.33 25.37
N HIS A 191 -1.81 31.29 25.54
CA HIS A 191 -1.46 31.77 26.87
C HIS A 191 -2.74 32.36 27.46
N GLN A 192 -3.38 31.64 28.37
CA GLN A 192 -4.11 32.30 29.45
C GLN A 192 -3.07 32.78 30.46
N SER A 193 -2.51 33.96 30.18
CA SER A 193 -1.96 34.82 31.20
C SER A 193 -3.12 35.57 31.84
N GLY A 194 -3.52 35.12 33.02
CA GLY A 194 -4.40 35.83 33.95
C GLY A 194 -3.86 35.60 35.35
N ALA A 195 -2.89 36.42 35.72
CA ALA A 195 -2.22 36.41 37.00
C ALA A 195 -3.21 36.65 38.15
N ARG A 196 -2.98 35.94 39.26
CA ARG A 196 -3.33 36.43 40.60
C ARG A 196 -2.69 37.81 40.81
N GLN A 197 -3.43 38.76 41.38
CA GLN A 197 -3.11 39.44 42.65
C GLN A 197 -4.10 40.60 42.89
N GLY A 198 -4.55 40.72 44.14
CA GLY A 198 -5.50 41.71 44.64
C GLY A 198 -6.41 41.07 45.69
#